data_AF-A0A1X1NQT3-F1
#
_entry.id   AF-A0A1X1NQT3-F1
#
_cell.length_a   1.000
_cell.length_b   1.000
_cell.length_c   1.000
_cell.angle_alpha   90.00
_cell.angle_beta   90.00
_cell.angle_gamma   90.00
#
_symmetry.space_group_name_H-M   'P 1'
#
loop_
_entity.id
_entity.type
_entity.pdbx_description
1 polymer ?
#
loop_
_entity_poly.entity_id
_entity_poly.type
_entity_poly.pdbx_seq_one_letter_code
_entity_poly.pdbx_strand_id
1 'polypeptide(L)'
;MTAGVAAQLLTRRTSVDHDTLGTLLYSLRRSLASEAIDEQLYDDLDAVLDEYARPAPHEVTSIAKRFRQTTTKIVEVVPYLVRPYPVEAMRRLIYLSAEHPHPDDALGHLRRFAVAILAILDLMGDTAP
;
A
#
# COMPACT_ATOMS: atom_id res chain seq x y z
N MET A 1 7.24 34.76 -8.58
CA MET A 1 8.63 34.26 -8.62
C MET A 1 8.64 32.73 -8.82
N THR A 2 8.28 32.23 -10.00
CA THR A 2 8.13 30.77 -10.24
C THR A 2 8.67 30.30 -11.59
N ALA A 3 8.75 31.19 -12.59
CA ALA A 3 9.32 30.85 -13.91
C ALA A 3 10.83 30.57 -13.89
N GLY A 4 11.57 31.26 -13.00
CA GLY A 4 13.03 31.12 -12.92
C GLY A 4 13.51 29.78 -12.37
N VAL A 5 12.76 29.18 -11.44
CA VAL A 5 13.10 27.87 -10.85
C VAL A 5 12.84 26.75 -11.86
N ALA A 6 11.73 26.81 -12.59
CA ALA A 6 11.41 25.85 -13.65
C ALA A 6 12.45 25.88 -14.79
N ALA A 7 12.88 27.07 -15.21
CA ALA A 7 13.91 27.22 -16.24
C ALA A 7 15.28 26.69 -15.75
N GLN A 8 15.64 26.90 -14.48
CA GLN A 8 16.89 26.39 -13.91
C GLN A 8 16.91 24.86 -13.79
N LEU A 9 15.76 24.22 -13.49
CA LEU A 9 15.64 22.76 -13.48
C LEU A 9 15.79 22.15 -14.88
N LEU A 10 15.28 22.85 -15.92
CA LEU A 10 15.41 22.41 -17.32
C LEU A 10 16.82 22.60 -17.91
N THR A 11 17.63 23.49 -17.33
CA THR A 11 18.96 23.84 -17.87
C THR A 11 20.10 23.11 -17.13
N ARG A 12 19.81 22.51 -15.97
CA ARG A 12 20.82 21.79 -15.18
C ARG A 12 21.09 20.45 -15.87
N ARG A 13 22.34 20.25 -16.33
CA ARG A 13 22.83 18.89 -16.65
C ARG A 13 22.49 18.02 -15.45
N THR A 14 21.57 17.08 -15.63
CA THR A 14 21.28 16.04 -14.65
C THR A 14 22.61 15.40 -14.31
N SER A 15 23.08 15.63 -13.08
CA SER A 15 24.26 14.92 -12.57
C SER A 15 23.94 13.45 -12.71
N VAL A 16 24.65 12.76 -13.60
CA VAL A 16 24.48 11.32 -13.89
C VAL A 16 25.19 10.50 -12.81
N ASP A 17 25.21 11.03 -11.58
CA ASP A 17 25.71 10.28 -10.44
C ASP A 17 24.63 9.27 -10.06
N HIS A 18 24.76 8.08 -10.62
CA HIS A 18 23.79 7.01 -10.49
C HIS A 18 23.56 6.61 -9.03
N ASP A 19 24.55 6.79 -8.16
CA ASP A 19 24.44 6.50 -6.73
C ASP A 19 23.56 7.53 -6.01
N THR A 20 23.76 8.82 -6.29
CA THR A 20 22.89 9.89 -5.80
C THR A 20 21.45 9.74 -6.33
N LEU A 21 21.29 9.44 -7.62
CA LEU A 21 19.97 9.23 -8.22
C LEU A 21 19.27 7.98 -7.65
N GLY A 22 20.02 6.91 -7.39
CA GLY A 22 19.52 5.70 -6.74
C GLY A 22 19.03 5.98 -5.33
N THR A 23 19.81 6.73 -4.55
CA THR A 23 19.45 7.15 -3.18
C THR A 23 18.18 8.00 -3.17
N LEU A 24 18.08 8.99 -4.07
CA LEU A 24 16.90 9.83 -4.21
C LEU A 24 15.66 9.02 -4.60
N LEU A 25 15.77 8.15 -5.61
CA LEU A 25 14.66 7.30 -6.03
C LEU A 25 14.19 6.37 -4.91
N TYR A 26 15.11 5.77 -4.15
CA TYR A 26 14.78 4.95 -2.99
C TYR A 26 14.04 5.74 -1.92
N SER A 27 14.54 6.94 -1.57
CA SER A 27 13.90 7.80 -0.57
C SER A 27 12.48 8.24 -0.98
N LEU A 28 12.27 8.54 -2.26
CA LEU A 28 10.96 8.89 -2.81
C LEU A 28 9.99 7.71 -2.76
N ARG A 29 10.46 6.51 -3.10
CA ARG A 29 9.66 5.28 -3.01
C ARG A 29 9.24 5.02 -1.57
N ARG A 30 10.17 5.11 -0.62
CA ARG A 30 9.86 4.94 0.81
C ARG A 30 8.87 6.00 1.31
N SER A 31 9.03 7.26 0.91
CA SER A 31 8.08 8.33 1.25
C SER A 31 6.66 8.04 0.73
N LEU A 32 6.53 7.59 -0.53
CA LEU A 32 5.24 7.22 -1.11
C LEU A 32 4.62 6.01 -0.38
N ALA A 33 5.44 5.03 0.01
CA ALA A 33 4.97 3.88 0.77
C ALA A 33 4.43 4.30 2.15
N SER A 34 5.12 5.21 2.86
CA SER A 34 4.66 5.73 4.16
C SER A 34 3.36 6.54 4.09
N GLU A 35 3.02 7.15 2.94
CA GLU A 35 1.73 7.83 2.75
C GLU A 35 0.58 6.82 2.57
N ALA A 36 0.88 5.67 1.94
CA ALA A 36 -0.07 4.62 1.65
C ALA A 36 -0.28 3.64 2.82
N ILE A 37 0.78 3.36 3.57
CA ILE A 37 0.87 2.32 4.60
C ILE A 37 1.23 3.00 5.92
N ASP A 38 0.28 3.05 6.84
CA ASP A 38 0.44 3.62 8.18
C ASP A 38 0.49 2.51 9.25
N GLU A 39 0.88 2.86 10.48
CA GLU A 39 0.92 1.93 11.62
C GLU A 39 -0.46 1.31 11.89
N GLN A 40 -1.53 2.07 11.65
CA GLN A 40 -2.91 1.61 11.81
C GLN A 40 -3.23 0.42 10.90
N LEU A 41 -2.63 0.32 9.70
CA LEU A 41 -2.79 -0.84 8.83
C LEU A 41 -2.22 -2.10 9.47
N TYR A 42 -1.06 -2.02 10.12
CA TYR A 42 -0.45 -3.17 10.78
C TYR A 42 -1.27 -3.61 11.99
N ASP A 43 -1.74 -2.66 12.81
CA ASP A 43 -2.67 -2.96 13.92
C ASP A 43 -3.94 -3.68 13.42
N ASP A 44 -4.48 -3.25 12.29
CA ASP A 44 -5.65 -3.87 11.67
C ASP A 44 -5.38 -5.27 11.13
N LEU A 45 -4.18 -5.50 10.58
CA LEU A 45 -3.75 -6.83 10.11
C LEU A 45 -3.60 -7.78 11.30
N ASP A 46 -2.96 -7.35 12.37
CA ASP A 46 -2.80 -8.14 13.61
C ASP A 46 -4.16 -8.45 14.24
N ALA A 47 -5.07 -7.47 14.32
CA ALA A 47 -6.41 -7.65 14.83
C ALA A 47 -7.26 -8.69 14.05
N VAL A 48 -6.84 -9.07 12.84
CA VAL A 48 -7.54 -10.04 11.98
C VAL A 48 -6.79 -11.37 11.86
N LEU A 49 -5.47 -11.33 11.84
CA LEU A 49 -4.60 -12.46 11.49
C LEU A 49 -3.87 -13.09 12.66
N ASP A 50 -3.83 -12.43 13.83
CA ASP A 50 -3.26 -13.01 15.05
C ASP A 50 -3.99 -14.32 15.42
N GLU A 51 -3.25 -15.28 16.00
CA GLU A 51 -3.77 -16.59 16.40
C GLU A 51 -4.99 -16.46 17.35
N TYR A 52 -5.00 -15.41 18.18
CA TYR A 52 -6.05 -15.14 19.16
C TYR A 52 -7.01 -14.04 18.72
N ALA A 53 -6.90 -13.54 17.47
CA ALA A 53 -7.77 -12.52 16.92
C ALA A 53 -9.24 -12.93 16.95
N ARG A 54 -10.04 -12.20 17.72
CA ARG A 54 -11.50 -12.33 17.80
C ARG A 54 -12.16 -10.94 17.74
N PRO A 55 -12.06 -10.24 16.60
CA PRO A 55 -12.63 -8.91 16.46
C PRO A 55 -14.16 -8.99 16.61
N ALA A 56 -14.71 -8.05 17.36
CA ALA A 56 -16.15 -7.88 17.48
C ALA A 56 -16.77 -7.50 16.11
N PRO A 57 -18.08 -7.73 15.90
CA PRO A 57 -18.70 -7.47 14.59
C PRO A 57 -18.56 -6.02 14.09
N HIS A 58 -18.54 -5.05 15.00
CA HIS A 58 -18.35 -3.64 14.68
C HIS A 58 -16.90 -3.34 14.26
N GLU A 59 -15.93 -4.06 14.82
CA GLU A 59 -14.51 -3.97 14.44
C GLU A 59 -14.31 -4.57 13.05
N VAL A 60 -14.91 -5.74 12.76
CA VAL A 60 -14.86 -6.37 11.43
C VAL A 60 -15.30 -5.39 10.34
N THR A 61 -16.42 -4.69 10.56
CA THR A 61 -16.93 -3.71 9.60
C THR A 61 -16.00 -2.49 9.46
N SER A 62 -15.45 -2.02 10.58
CA SER A 62 -14.56 -0.86 10.61
C SER A 62 -13.21 -1.15 9.93
N ILE A 63 -12.62 -2.30 10.21
CA ILE A 63 -11.37 -2.78 9.60
C ILE A 63 -11.59 -2.99 8.10
N ALA A 64 -12.69 -3.65 7.69
CA ALA A 64 -13.01 -3.83 6.26
C ALA A 64 -13.09 -2.49 5.52
N LYS A 65 -13.66 -1.45 6.15
CA LYS A 65 -13.71 -0.10 5.56
C LYS A 65 -12.30 0.50 5.42
N ARG A 66 -11.45 0.37 6.44
CA ARG A 66 -10.06 0.85 6.38
C ARG A 66 -9.26 0.11 5.31
N PHE A 67 -9.38 -1.21 5.20
CA PHE A 67 -8.74 -1.98 4.12
C PHE A 67 -9.16 -1.52 2.72
N ARG A 68 -10.42 -1.14 2.50
CA ARG A 68 -10.85 -0.54 1.22
C ARG A 68 -10.17 0.80 0.97
N GLN A 69 -10.06 1.66 1.99
CA GLN A 69 -9.35 2.94 1.88
C GLN A 69 -7.86 2.75 1.58
N THR A 70 -7.21 1.83 2.28
CA THR A 70 -5.82 1.44 2.04
C THR A 70 -5.63 0.87 0.64
N THR A 71 -6.55 0.06 0.15
CA THR A 71 -6.50 -0.50 -1.21
C THR A 71 -6.42 0.59 -2.27
N THR A 72 -7.20 1.67 -2.14
CA THR A 72 -7.12 2.82 -3.05
C THR A 72 -5.71 3.41 -3.07
N LYS A 73 -5.08 3.62 -1.91
CA LYS A 73 -3.72 4.14 -1.82
C LYS A 73 -2.70 3.16 -2.41
N ILE A 74 -2.82 1.87 -2.11
CA ILE A 74 -1.96 0.80 -2.64
C ILE A 74 -2.00 0.78 -4.18
N VAL A 75 -3.18 0.89 -4.79
CA VAL A 75 -3.34 0.93 -6.26
C VAL A 75 -2.57 2.11 -6.87
N GLU A 76 -2.50 3.25 -6.19
CA GLU A 76 -1.77 4.43 -6.65
C GLU A 76 -0.25 4.24 -6.56
N VAL A 77 0.26 3.62 -5.48
CA VAL A 77 1.70 3.57 -5.22
C VAL A 77 2.41 2.34 -5.77
N VAL A 78 1.77 1.16 -5.80
CA VAL A 78 2.39 -0.11 -6.22
C VAL A 78 3.09 -0.06 -7.59
N PRO A 79 2.56 0.60 -8.64
CA PRO A 79 3.25 0.71 -9.93
C PRO A 79 4.67 1.29 -9.86
N TYR A 80 4.96 2.07 -8.81
CA TYR A 80 6.24 2.73 -8.59
C TYR A 80 7.17 1.95 -7.64
N LEU A 81 6.59 1.10 -6.78
CA LEU A 81 7.28 0.38 -5.71
C LEU A 81 7.68 -1.04 -6.12
N VAL A 82 6.81 -1.76 -6.83
CA VAL A 82 7.01 -3.18 -7.12
C VAL A 82 7.34 -3.41 -8.59
N ARG A 83 8.43 -4.12 -8.88
CA ARG A 83 8.82 -4.53 -10.24
C ARG A 83 9.22 -6.01 -10.28
N PRO A 84 8.67 -6.81 -11.23
CA PRO A 84 7.62 -6.45 -12.19
C PRO A 84 6.27 -6.14 -11.51
N TYR A 85 5.37 -5.40 -12.19
CA TYR A 85 4.07 -5.03 -11.61
C TYR A 85 3.23 -6.29 -11.29
N PRO A 86 2.73 -6.46 -10.05
CA PRO A 86 2.10 -7.70 -9.61
C PRO A 86 0.63 -7.76 -10.00
N VAL A 87 0.36 -7.98 -11.30
CA VAL A 87 -1.00 -7.94 -11.89
C VAL A 87 -2.01 -8.80 -11.13
N GLU A 88 -1.68 -10.05 -10.85
CA GLU A 88 -2.62 -10.99 -10.21
C GLU A 88 -2.92 -10.63 -8.75
N ALA A 89 -1.90 -10.19 -8.00
CA ALA A 89 -2.09 -9.77 -6.61
C ALA A 89 -2.94 -8.49 -6.53
N MET A 90 -2.67 -7.52 -7.40
CA MET A 90 -3.47 -6.28 -7.50
C MET A 90 -4.90 -6.55 -7.93
N ARG A 91 -5.11 -7.43 -8.92
CA ARG A 91 -6.46 -7.83 -9.35
C ARG A 91 -7.25 -8.48 -8.21
N ARG A 92 -6.62 -9.37 -7.45
CA ARG A 92 -7.24 -10.00 -6.28
C ARG A 92 -7.60 -8.97 -5.21
N LEU A 93 -6.69 -8.04 -4.91
CA LEU A 93 -6.93 -6.99 -3.91
C LEU A 93 -8.11 -6.10 -4.30
N ILE A 94 -8.15 -5.65 -5.56
CA ILE A 94 -9.24 -4.82 -6.10
C ILE A 94 -10.58 -5.58 -6.03
N TYR A 95 -10.59 -6.87 -6.39
CA TYR A 95 -11.80 -7.70 -6.30
C TYR A 95 -12.33 -7.79 -4.86
N LEU A 96 -11.44 -8.09 -3.89
CA LEU A 96 -11.82 -8.16 -2.47
C LEU A 96 -12.32 -6.81 -1.95
N SER A 97 -11.71 -5.70 -2.38
CA SER A 97 -12.15 -4.35 -2.00
C SER A 97 -13.53 -3.95 -2.53
N ALA A 98 -14.01 -4.60 -3.59
CA ALA A 98 -15.33 -4.33 -4.17
C ALA A 98 -16.41 -5.29 -3.62
N GLU A 99 -16.01 -6.42 -3.04
CA GLU A 99 -16.93 -7.44 -2.53
C GLU A 99 -17.61 -6.98 -1.22
N HIS A 100 -18.90 -7.25 -1.11
CA HIS A 100 -19.72 -6.95 0.08
C HIS A 100 -20.28 -8.26 0.62
N PRO A 101 -19.53 -8.95 1.52
CA PRO A 101 -19.92 -10.27 2.01
C PRO A 101 -21.18 -10.21 2.88
N HIS A 102 -21.91 -11.32 2.96
CA HIS A 102 -22.97 -11.50 3.95
C HIS A 102 -22.37 -11.41 5.38
N PRO A 103 -23.11 -10.93 6.39
CA PRO A 103 -22.60 -10.81 7.77
C PRO A 103 -21.96 -12.09 8.33
N ASP A 104 -22.53 -13.25 8.01
CA ASP A 104 -22.01 -14.55 8.47
C ASP A 104 -20.64 -14.91 7.86
N ASP A 105 -20.34 -14.38 6.66
CA ASP A 105 -19.07 -14.60 5.95
C ASP A 105 -18.08 -13.44 6.13
N ALA A 106 -18.47 -12.37 6.84
CA ALA A 106 -17.73 -11.12 6.90
C ALA A 106 -16.31 -11.31 7.46
N LEU A 107 -16.16 -12.10 8.52
CA LEU A 107 -14.83 -12.38 9.10
C LEU A 107 -13.95 -13.21 8.17
N GLY A 108 -14.53 -14.21 7.48
CA GLY A 108 -13.80 -15.04 6.52
C GLY A 108 -13.35 -14.23 5.30
N HIS A 109 -14.20 -13.33 4.80
CA HIS A 109 -13.83 -12.38 3.76
C HIS A 109 -12.74 -11.41 4.26
N LEU A 110 -12.88 -10.87 5.48
CA LEU A 110 -11.91 -9.94 6.05
C LEU A 110 -10.51 -10.56 6.17
N ARG A 111 -10.41 -11.83 6.61
CA ARG A 111 -9.14 -12.56 6.64
C ARG A 111 -8.52 -12.74 5.25
N ARG A 112 -9.33 -13.10 4.25
CA ARG A 112 -8.85 -13.18 2.85
C ARG A 112 -8.34 -11.83 2.34
N PHE A 113 -9.00 -10.75 2.74
CA PHE A 113 -8.60 -9.39 2.42
C PHE A 113 -7.27 -9.02 3.09
N ALA A 114 -7.13 -9.27 4.39
CA ALA A 114 -5.90 -9.05 5.14
C ALA A 114 -4.70 -9.80 4.51
N VAL A 115 -4.87 -11.08 4.16
CA VAL A 115 -3.82 -11.86 3.48
C VAL A 115 -3.46 -11.27 2.12
N ALA A 116 -4.43 -10.75 1.37
CA ALA A 116 -4.15 -10.10 0.08
C ALA A 116 -3.36 -8.80 0.25
N ILE A 117 -3.64 -8.03 1.32
CA ILE A 117 -2.86 -6.82 1.66
C ILE A 117 -1.44 -7.22 2.04
N LEU A 118 -1.26 -8.19 2.96
CA LEU A 118 0.07 -8.68 3.35
C LEU A 118 0.89 -9.13 2.14
N ALA A 119 0.29 -9.89 1.23
CA ALA A 119 0.99 -10.35 0.03
C ALA A 119 1.49 -9.17 -0.84
N ILE A 120 0.82 -8.03 -0.84
CA ILE A 120 1.31 -6.82 -1.52
C ILE A 120 2.43 -6.16 -0.72
N LEU A 121 2.32 -6.09 0.61
CA LEU A 121 3.38 -5.54 1.47
C LEU A 121 4.66 -6.37 1.36
N ASP A 122 4.56 -7.69 1.33
CA ASP A 122 5.69 -8.61 1.14
C ASP A 122 6.41 -8.35 -0.20
N LEU A 123 5.65 -8.02 -1.24
CA LEU A 123 6.20 -7.68 -2.56
C LEU A 123 6.89 -6.31 -2.59
N MET A 124 6.52 -5.38 -1.69
CA MET A 124 7.22 -4.09 -1.55
C MET A 124 8.57 -4.25 -0.85
N GLY A 125 8.74 -5.29 -0.02
CA GLY A 125 10.00 -5.58 0.68
C GLY A 125 10.50 -4.36 1.48
N ASP A 126 11.78 -4.02 1.33
CA ASP A 126 12.44 -2.92 2.06
C ASP A 126 11.85 -1.53 1.77
N THR A 127 11.00 -1.39 0.74
CA THR A 127 10.30 -0.14 0.47
C THR A 127 9.03 0.04 1.28
N ALA A 128 8.51 -1.02 1.92
CA ALA A 128 7.50 -0.89 2.95
C ALA A 128 8.06 -0.07 4.14
N PRO A 129 7.25 0.81 4.74
CA PRO A 129 7.70 1.66 5.85
C PRO A 129 8.12 0.85 7.07
#